data_AF-A0A1W9PCM6-F1
#
_entry.id   AF-A0A1W9PCM6-F1
#
_cell.length_a   1.000
_cell.length_b   1.000
_cell.length_c   1.000
_cell.angle_alpha   90.00
_cell.angle_beta   90.00
_cell.angle_gamma   90.00
#
_symmetry.space_group_name_H-M   'P 1'
#
loop_
_entity.id
_entity.type
_entity.pdbx_description
1 polymer ?
#
loop_
_entity_poly.entity_id
_entity_poly.type
_entity_poly.pdbx_seq_one_letter_code
_entity_poly.pdbx_strand_id
1 'polypeptide(L)'
;MIVKGTYFFVNQSDFDIDVDMTYPFYVDSLHLYPERIEAAVGKLGLPFRKNEKNIVWSLHFKPESVDTVSVTYTQELKSKDAIYIMNTAQLWNQKLDRASFVIITPKNFPKISFSIEPDSFITKRNEKIYYITKRYYTPKKNFIMTW
;
A
#
# COMPACT_ATOMS: atom_id res chain seq x y z
N MET A 1 11.74 -0.51 -7.02
CA MET A 1 10.87 0.28 -6.12
C MET A 1 10.77 -0.40 -4.77
N ILE A 2 10.81 0.36 -3.68
CA ILE A 2 10.55 -0.15 -2.32
C ILE A 2 9.24 0.48 -1.86
N VAL A 3 8.32 -0.34 -1.36
CA VAL A 3 7.02 0.11 -0.83
C VAL A 3 6.90 -0.35 0.61
N LYS A 4 6.42 0.56 1.46
CA LYS A 4 6.11 0.31 2.88
C LYS A 4 4.69 0.79 3.13
N GLY A 5 3.79 -0.14 3.38
CA GLY A 5 2.40 0.12 3.71
C GLY A 5 2.13 -0.19 5.18
N THR A 6 1.38 0.68 5.84
CA THR A 6 0.82 0.45 7.17
C THR A 6 -0.68 0.62 7.08
N TYR A 7 -1.42 -0.35 7.57
CA TYR A 7 -2.87 -0.44 7.49
C TYR A 7 -3.45 -0.61 8.88
N PHE A 8 -4.55 0.07 9.13
CA PHE A 8 -5.30 0.00 10.38
C PHE A 8 -6.66 -0.61 10.06
N PHE A 9 -6.98 -1.70 10.72
CA PHE A 9 -8.24 -2.40 10.57
C PHE A 9 -8.96 -2.38 11.91
N VAL A 10 -10.28 -2.18 11.87
CA VAL A 10 -11.12 -2.13 13.06
C VAL A 10 -12.18 -3.23 12.93
N ASN A 11 -12.26 -4.10 13.92
CA ASN A 11 -13.45 -4.94 14.09
C ASN A 11 -14.52 -4.11 14.80
N GLN A 12 -15.62 -3.82 14.12
CA GLN A 12 -16.73 -3.03 14.66
C GLN A 12 -17.82 -3.90 15.31
N SER A 13 -17.64 -5.22 15.34
CA SER A 13 -18.58 -6.14 15.96
C SER A 13 -18.23 -6.41 17.42
N ASP A 14 -19.18 -7.02 18.13
CA ASP A 14 -19.08 -7.47 19.51
C ASP A 14 -18.59 -8.94 19.63
N PHE A 15 -18.12 -9.54 18.54
CA PHE A 15 -17.58 -10.91 18.50
C PHE A 15 -16.24 -11.01 17.75
N ASP A 16 -15.54 -12.13 17.96
CA ASP A 16 -14.29 -12.42 17.28
C ASP A 16 -14.50 -12.67 15.78
N ILE A 17 -13.63 -12.12 14.94
CA ILE A 17 -13.68 -12.32 13.48
C ILE A 17 -12.35 -12.84 12.97
N ASP A 18 -12.39 -13.99 12.29
CA ASP A 18 -11.27 -14.48 11.48
C ASP A 18 -11.47 -14.09 10.01
N VAL A 19 -10.47 -13.46 9.42
CA VAL A 19 -10.51 -13.00 8.02
C VAL A 19 -9.25 -13.40 7.28
N ASP A 20 -9.43 -14.00 6.10
CA ASP A 20 -8.37 -14.17 5.12
C ASP A 20 -8.16 -12.86 4.34
N MET A 21 -7.00 -12.26 4.54
CA MET A 21 -6.59 -11.01 3.93
C MET A 21 -5.80 -11.29 2.66
N THR A 22 -6.18 -10.63 1.57
CA THR A 22 -5.44 -10.68 0.30
C THR A 22 -4.75 -9.36 0.03
N TYR A 23 -3.44 -9.40 -0.19
CA TYR A 23 -2.65 -8.25 -0.58
C TYR A 23 -2.20 -8.37 -2.04
N PRO A 24 -2.80 -7.59 -2.96
CA PRO A 24 -2.46 -7.68 -4.35
C PRO A 24 -1.19 -6.90 -4.69
N PHE A 25 -0.42 -7.41 -5.63
CA PHE A 25 0.65 -6.68 -6.31
C PHE A 25 0.22 -6.41 -7.75
N TYR A 26 0.62 -5.24 -8.27
CA TYR A 26 0.46 -4.99 -9.69
C TYR A 26 1.52 -5.78 -10.45
N VAL A 27 1.10 -6.84 -11.14
CA VAL A 27 2.01 -7.76 -11.85
C VAL A 27 1.58 -7.95 -13.30
N ASP A 28 2.49 -7.59 -14.20
CA ASP A 28 2.42 -7.77 -15.64
C ASP A 28 3.83 -8.02 -16.22
N SER A 29 4.01 -7.91 -17.54
CA SER A 29 5.30 -8.13 -18.19
C SER A 29 6.37 -7.06 -17.86
N LEU A 30 5.96 -5.90 -17.35
CA LEU A 30 6.80 -4.75 -17.04
C LEU A 30 6.94 -4.51 -15.51
N HIS A 31 6.04 -5.06 -14.73
CA HIS A 31 5.99 -5.00 -13.28
C HIS A 31 6.11 -6.43 -12.73
N LEU A 32 7.34 -6.84 -12.39
CA LEU A 32 7.58 -8.20 -11.92
C LEU A 32 6.98 -8.44 -10.53
N TYR A 33 6.75 -9.71 -10.18
CA TYR A 33 6.38 -10.05 -8.81
C TYR A 33 7.47 -9.60 -7.82
N PRO A 34 7.14 -9.08 -6.63
CA PRO A 34 8.14 -8.61 -5.68
C PRO A 34 9.14 -9.69 -5.25
N GLU A 35 10.43 -9.36 -5.25
CA GLU A 35 11.50 -10.28 -4.86
C GLU A 35 11.55 -10.52 -3.35
N ARG A 36 11.27 -9.46 -2.58
CA ARG A 36 11.26 -9.46 -1.12
C ARG A 36 9.92 -8.95 -0.63
N ILE A 37 9.30 -9.70 0.27
CA ILE A 37 8.01 -9.37 0.87
C ILE A 37 8.11 -9.70 2.36
N GLU A 38 7.76 -8.73 3.19
CA GLU A 38 7.64 -8.86 4.63
C GLU A 38 6.25 -8.38 5.04
N ALA A 39 5.55 -9.18 5.84
CA ALA A 39 4.28 -8.80 6.45
C ALA A 39 4.39 -8.98 7.97
N ALA A 40 3.75 -8.09 8.73
CA ALA A 40 3.77 -8.16 10.19
C ALA A 40 2.51 -7.54 10.81
N VAL A 41 2.12 -8.08 11.96
CA VAL A 41 1.11 -7.47 12.86
C VAL A 41 1.86 -6.90 14.06
N GLY A 42 1.83 -5.59 14.23
CA GLY A 42 2.70 -4.92 15.19
C GLY A 42 4.19 -5.20 14.92
N LYS A 43 4.87 -5.90 15.83
CA LYS A 43 6.28 -6.32 15.69
C LYS A 43 6.45 -7.79 15.30
N LEU A 44 5.37 -8.54 15.18
CA LEU A 44 5.40 -9.97 14.93
C LEU A 44 5.28 -10.23 13.43
N GLY A 45 6.23 -11.00 12.88
CA GLY A 45 6.17 -11.45 11.50
C GLY A 45 4.90 -12.28 11.26
N LEU A 46 4.25 -12.01 10.14
CA LEU A 46 2.99 -12.64 9.76
C LEU A 46 3.27 -13.68 8.66
N PRO A 47 3.03 -14.97 8.89
CA PRO A 47 3.16 -15.97 7.84
C PRO A 47 2.11 -15.74 6.76
N PHE A 48 2.50 -15.91 5.50
CA PHE A 48 1.62 -15.76 4.35
C PHE A 48 1.93 -16.78 3.28
N ARG A 49 0.94 -17.07 2.44
CA ARG A 49 1.09 -17.85 1.21
C ARG A 49 1.28 -16.91 0.04
N LYS A 50 2.21 -17.25 -0.87
CA LYS A 50 2.41 -16.53 -2.13
C LYS A 50 1.54 -17.15 -3.22
N ASN A 51 0.91 -16.30 -4.01
CA ASN A 51 0.27 -16.64 -5.27
C ASN A 51 0.88 -15.79 -6.39
N GLU A 52 0.46 -16.00 -7.63
CA GLU A 52 1.04 -15.33 -8.81
C GLU A 52 0.99 -13.79 -8.77
N LYS A 53 -0.01 -13.20 -8.10
CA LYS A 53 -0.24 -11.74 -8.08
C LYS A 53 -0.59 -11.18 -6.70
N ASN A 54 -0.48 -11.99 -5.65
CA ASN A 54 -0.81 -11.56 -4.30
C ASN A 54 -0.08 -12.41 -3.25
N ILE A 55 -0.18 -11.97 -2.00
CA ILE A 55 -0.01 -12.84 -0.84
C ILE A 55 -1.32 -12.90 -0.06
N VAL A 56 -1.50 -14.00 0.67
CA VAL A 56 -2.67 -14.25 1.51
C VAL A 56 -2.24 -14.65 2.91
N TRP A 57 -2.84 -14.07 3.92
CA TRP A 57 -2.65 -14.41 5.33
C TRP A 57 -3.99 -14.34 6.08
N SER A 58 -4.05 -14.94 7.26
CA SER A 58 -5.25 -14.89 8.11
C SER A 58 -5.00 -13.96 9.30
N LEU A 59 -6.00 -13.16 9.66
CA LEU A 59 -6.01 -12.33 10.86
C LEU A 59 -7.18 -12.71 11.75
N HIS A 60 -6.93 -12.70 13.05
CA HIS A 60 -7.94 -12.86 14.08
C HIS A 60 -8.13 -11.51 14.78
N PHE A 61 -9.32 -10.95 14.69
CA PHE A 61 -9.68 -9.68 15.31
C PHE A 61 -10.59 -9.92 16.51
N LYS A 62 -10.25 -9.32 17.65
CA LYS A 62 -11.11 -9.31 18.84
C LYS A 62 -12.26 -8.32 18.67
N PRO A 63 -13.33 -8.40 19.50
CA PRO A 63 -14.42 -7.44 19.45
C PRO A 63 -13.89 -6.03 19.66
N GLU A 64 -14.40 -5.08 18.89
CA GLU A 64 -14.09 -3.65 19.02
C GLU A 64 -12.58 -3.30 18.97
N SER A 65 -11.73 -4.21 18.46
CA SER A 65 -10.28 -4.04 18.45
C SER A 65 -9.78 -3.35 17.18
N VAL A 66 -8.62 -2.72 17.31
CA VAL A 66 -7.86 -2.15 16.20
C VAL A 66 -6.55 -2.89 16.05
N ASP A 67 -6.31 -3.47 14.88
CA ASP A 67 -5.03 -4.11 14.56
C ASP A 67 -4.30 -3.36 13.45
N THR A 68 -2.98 -3.35 13.59
CA THR A 68 -2.07 -2.70 12.64
C THR A 68 -1.28 -3.73 11.88
N VAL A 69 -1.44 -3.73 10.56
CA VAL A 69 -0.68 -4.58 9.64
C VAL A 69 0.33 -3.73 8.89
N SER A 70 1.55 -4.21 8.79
CA SER A 70 2.57 -3.63 7.91
C SER A 70 2.94 -4.60 6.82
N VAL A 71 3.11 -4.08 5.60
CA VAL A 71 3.60 -4.82 4.44
C VAL A 71 4.72 -4.02 3.80
N THR A 72 5.90 -4.62 3.71
CA THR A 72 7.05 -4.05 3.01
C THR A 72 7.43 -4.96 1.86
N TYR A 73 7.67 -4.38 0.68
CA TYR A 73 8.16 -5.17 -0.44
C TYR A 73 9.09 -4.40 -1.36
N THR A 74 9.91 -5.14 -2.08
CA THR A 74 10.77 -4.62 -3.15
C THR A 74 10.35 -5.22 -4.48
N GLN A 75 10.03 -4.35 -5.43
CA GLN A 75 9.55 -4.72 -6.75
C GLN A 75 10.43 -4.09 -7.83
N GLU A 76 10.92 -4.90 -8.76
CA GLU A 76 11.61 -4.41 -9.96
C GLU A 76 10.60 -3.77 -10.92
N LEU A 77 10.98 -2.63 -11.49
CA LEU A 77 10.19 -1.93 -12.50
C LEU A 77 10.98 -1.92 -13.81
N LYS A 78 10.40 -2.49 -14.87
CA LYS A 78 10.98 -2.48 -16.23
C LYS A 78 10.41 -1.37 -17.12
N SER A 79 9.41 -0.66 -16.62
CA SER A 79 8.80 0.50 -17.25
C SER A 79 9.12 1.78 -16.47
N LYS A 80 8.77 2.93 -17.04
CA LYS A 80 8.90 4.23 -16.38
C LYS A 80 7.64 4.64 -15.64
N ASP A 81 7.02 3.66 -15.00
CA ASP A 81 5.85 3.89 -14.16
C ASP A 81 5.86 2.99 -12.94
N ALA A 82 5.14 3.42 -11.92
CA ALA A 82 4.87 2.68 -10.72
C ALA A 82 3.38 2.76 -10.43
N ILE A 83 2.77 1.59 -10.22
CA ILE A 83 1.34 1.45 -9.99
C ILE A 83 1.11 0.85 -8.61
N TYR A 84 0.35 1.58 -7.79
CA TYR A 84 -0.10 1.13 -6.49
C TYR A 84 -1.60 0.85 -6.52
N ILE A 85 -1.97 -0.40 -6.25
CA ILE A 85 -3.36 -0.86 -6.31
C ILE A 85 -4.14 -0.22 -5.16
N MET A 86 -5.23 0.45 -5.49
CA MET A 86 -6.10 1.10 -4.51
C MET A 86 -7.57 0.82 -4.72
N ASN A 87 -7.98 0.53 -5.95
CA ASN A 87 -9.39 0.31 -6.28
C ASN A 87 -9.99 -0.91 -5.54
N THR A 88 -9.17 -1.85 -5.09
CA THR A 88 -9.61 -3.00 -4.26
C THR A 88 -10.11 -2.57 -2.88
N ALA A 89 -9.80 -1.36 -2.41
CA ALA A 89 -10.35 -0.86 -1.15
C ALA A 89 -11.89 -0.73 -1.17
N GLN A 90 -12.49 -0.69 -2.37
CA GLN A 90 -13.95 -0.72 -2.52
C GLN A 90 -14.59 -2.01 -2.02
N LEU A 91 -13.83 -3.12 -1.96
CA LEU A 91 -14.33 -4.40 -1.46
C LEU A 91 -14.71 -4.33 0.03
N TRP A 92 -14.15 -3.39 0.78
CA TRP A 92 -14.53 -3.14 2.17
C TRP A 92 -15.88 -2.44 2.33
N ASN A 93 -16.48 -1.99 1.22
CA ASN A 93 -17.74 -1.24 1.19
C ASN A 93 -17.78 -0.03 2.16
N GLN A 94 -16.62 0.50 2.49
CA GLN A 94 -16.43 1.64 3.38
C GLN A 94 -15.40 2.60 2.80
N LYS A 95 -15.51 3.88 3.20
CA LYS A 95 -14.51 4.88 2.84
C LYS A 95 -13.29 4.72 3.73
N LEU A 96 -12.11 4.98 3.19
CA LEU A 96 -10.92 5.13 4.01
C LEU A 96 -11.02 6.46 4.77
N ASP A 97 -11.03 6.40 6.09
CA ASP A 97 -11.03 7.62 6.92
C ASP A 97 -9.84 8.52 6.57
N ARG A 98 -8.68 7.90 6.34
CA ARG A 98 -7.46 8.58 5.89
C ARG A 98 -6.60 7.66 5.03
N ALA A 99 -6.08 8.20 3.94
CA ALA A 99 -4.99 7.60 3.15
C ALA A 99 -3.86 8.62 3.04
N SER A 100 -2.64 8.22 3.40
CA SER A 100 -1.45 9.08 3.32
C SER A 100 -0.36 8.39 2.52
N PHE A 101 0.21 9.09 1.54
CA PHE A 101 1.29 8.62 0.69
C PHE A 101 2.49 9.54 0.83
N VAL A 102 3.66 8.92 0.94
CA VAL A 102 4.95 9.61 0.93
C VAL A 102 5.78 9.00 -0.18
N ILE A 103 6.09 9.80 -1.19
CA ILE A 103 6.88 9.38 -2.34
C ILE A 103 8.25 10.02 -2.20
N ILE A 104 9.29 9.20 -2.13
CA ILE A 104 10.68 9.66 -1.96
C ILE A 104 11.43 9.28 -3.23
N THR A 105 12.01 10.27 -3.90
CA THR A 105 12.86 10.06 -5.07
C THR A 105 14.20 10.77 -4.91
N PRO A 106 15.23 10.35 -5.65
CA PRO A 106 16.44 11.16 -5.79
C PRO A 106 16.13 12.59 -6.25
N LYS A 107 16.95 13.56 -5.83
CA LYS A 107 16.77 14.98 -6.20
C LYS A 107 16.77 15.19 -7.72
N ASN A 108 17.60 14.42 -8.44
CA ASN A 108 17.77 14.50 -9.89
C ASN A 108 16.88 13.48 -10.64
N PHE A 109 15.87 12.93 -9.98
CA PHE A 109 14.94 12.00 -10.63
C PHE A 109 14.12 12.74 -11.70
N PRO A 110 13.76 12.09 -12.83
CA PRO A 110 12.95 12.72 -13.87
C PRO A 110 11.63 13.27 -13.31
N LYS A 111 11.04 14.22 -14.04
CA LYS A 111 9.77 14.83 -13.63
C LYS A 111 8.68 13.76 -13.58
N ILE A 112 8.06 13.62 -12.42
CA ILE A 112 6.99 12.65 -12.19
C ILE A 112 5.64 13.30 -12.48
N SER A 113 4.79 12.61 -13.22
CA SER A 113 3.35 12.88 -13.29
C SER A 113 2.62 11.94 -12.34
N PHE A 114 1.66 12.47 -11.58
CA PHE A 114 0.93 11.73 -10.57
C PHE A 114 -0.55 11.63 -10.98
N SER A 115 -1.16 10.45 -10.88
CA SER A 115 -2.62 10.33 -11.05
C SER A 115 -3.40 10.91 -9.87
N ILE A 116 -2.73 11.16 -8.75
CA ILE A 116 -3.23 11.85 -7.56
C ILE A 116 -2.22 12.95 -7.22
N GLU A 117 -2.61 14.21 -7.38
CA GLU A 117 -1.71 15.34 -7.14
C GLU A 117 -1.18 15.38 -5.70
N PRO A 118 0.14 15.58 -5.51
CA PRO A 118 0.75 15.91 -4.23
C PRO A 118 0.16 17.18 -3.62
N ASP A 119 -0.15 17.14 -2.33
CA ASP A 119 -0.58 18.33 -1.60
C ASP A 119 0.62 19.25 -1.32
N SER A 120 1.82 18.68 -1.20
CA SER A 120 3.07 19.41 -1.03
C SER A 120 4.28 18.57 -1.43
N PHE A 121 5.43 19.22 -1.56
CA PHE A 121 6.72 18.54 -1.66
C PHE A 121 7.81 19.34 -0.95
N ILE A 122 8.85 18.64 -0.51
CA ILE A 122 10.08 19.25 0.01
C ILE A 122 11.29 18.65 -0.69
N THR A 123 12.41 19.37 -0.67
CA THR A 123 13.72 18.84 -1.07
C THR A 123 14.64 18.90 0.13
N LYS A 124 15.19 17.76 0.55
CA LYS A 124 16.11 17.67 1.70
C LYS A 124 17.28 16.76 1.34
N ARG A 125 18.50 17.23 1.61
CA ARG A 125 19.75 16.54 1.22
C ARG A 125 19.74 16.22 -0.29
N ASN A 126 19.66 14.94 -0.65
CA ASN A 126 19.68 14.45 -2.03
C ASN A 126 18.34 13.80 -2.45
N GLU A 127 17.25 14.14 -1.76
CA GLU A 127 15.93 13.56 -1.96
C GLU A 127 14.88 14.64 -2.21
N LYS A 128 13.92 14.31 -3.06
CA LYS A 128 12.66 15.02 -3.22
C LYS A 128 11.54 14.16 -2.64
N ILE A 129 10.76 14.74 -1.73
CA ILE A 129 9.74 14.04 -0.97
C ILE A 129 8.40 14.69 -1.26
N TYR A 130 7.44 13.92 -1.78
CA TYR A 130 6.08 14.35 -2.08
C TYR A 130 5.11 13.79 -1.05
N TYR A 131 4.17 14.60 -0.60
CA TYR A 131 3.17 14.23 0.39
C TYR A 131 1.77 14.31 -0.22
N ILE A 132 1.00 13.24 -0.07
CA ILE A 132 -0.43 13.18 -0.42
C ILE A 132 -1.20 12.70 0.80
N THR A 133 -2.28 13.37 1.15
CA THR A 133 -3.23 13.00 2.19
C THR A 133 -4.65 13.15 1.65
N LYS A 134 -5.43 12.08 1.71
CA LYS A 134 -6.86 12.09 1.42
C LYS A 134 -7.64 11.67 2.67
N ARG A 135 -8.81 12.28 2.90
CA ARG A 135 -9.72 11.96 4.02
C ARG A 135 -11.08 11.54 3.48
N TYR A 136 -11.74 10.61 4.16
CA TYR A 136 -13.03 10.04 3.73
C TYR A 136 -12.99 9.61 2.26
N TYR A 137 -11.93 8.89 1.90
CA TYR A 137 -11.52 8.66 0.53
C TYR A 137 -12.01 7.30 0.02
N THR A 138 -12.67 7.31 -1.13
CA THR A 138 -13.02 6.08 -1.87
C THR A 138 -12.18 6.03 -3.14
N PRO A 139 -11.09 5.25 -3.18
CA PRO A 139 -10.26 5.15 -4.37
C PRO A 139 -11.03 4.49 -5.52
N LYS A 140 -11.22 5.23 -6.62
CA LYS A 140 -11.85 4.72 -7.84
C LYS A 140 -10.87 4.14 -8.85
N LYS A 141 -9.59 4.49 -8.70
CA LYS A 141 -8.50 4.12 -9.60
C LYS A 141 -7.26 3.83 -8.78
N ASN A 142 -6.31 3.13 -9.40
CA ASN A 142 -4.98 2.94 -8.83
C ASN A 142 -4.22 4.27 -8.77
N PHE A 143 -3.29 4.36 -7.83
CA PHE A 143 -2.35 5.47 -7.80
C PHE A 143 -1.20 5.14 -8.76
N ILE A 144 -1.01 6.00 -9.75
CA ILE A 144 -0.07 5.80 -10.86
C ILE A 144 0.91 6.97 -10.85
N MET A 145 2.19 6.64 -10.97
CA MET A 145 3.28 7.60 -11.10
C MET A 145 4.05 7.26 -12.38
N THR A 146 4.28 8.24 -13.25
CA THR A 146 5.02 8.04 -14.52
C THR A 146 6.16 9.05 -14.64
N TRP A 147 7.30 8.66 -15.22
CA TRP A 147 8.49 9.53 -15.36
C TRP A 147 9.35 9.23 -16.60
#